data_AF-A0AA38FI68-F1
#
_entry.id   AF-A0AA38FI68-F1
#
_cell.length_a   1.000
_cell.length_b   1.000
_cell.length_c   1.000
_cell.angle_alpha   90.00
_cell.angle_beta   90.00
_cell.angle_gamma   90.00
#
_symmetry.space_group_name_H-M   'P 1'
#
loop_
_entity.id
_entity.type
_entity.pdbx_description
1 polymer ?
#
loop_
_entity_poly.entity_id
_entity_poly.type
_entity_poly.pdbx_seq_one_letter_code
_entity_poly.pdbx_strand_id
1 'polypeptide(L)'
;VIANFSAVVQPLFYVESWTLFPKERDRLFKLIADSNRSGVIFISGDVHFGEITRYDCGVGYPLYEITSSGLTEAVEYAVPPSMSFLVRLAALLTPNTMRVFGKHCRYKSCVYGKPNFGSIEIDWDANPVVIKTEVRDVLGEPVTGAYILLSDLQSDVIREKNLNVGKIRRHCSPERDLPWLVRHRLAASFYGMITVPLVLALTLLLFLATAVYKFCFRK
;
A
#
# COMPACT_ATOMS: atom_id res chain seq x y z
N VAL A 1 2.39 14.20 -12.57
CA VAL A 1 2.06 12.93 -11.87
C VAL A 1 2.27 13.17 -10.40
N ILE A 2 1.25 12.98 -9.57
CA ILE A 2 1.38 13.11 -8.11
C ILE A 2 2.04 11.81 -7.62
N ALA A 3 3.04 11.88 -6.75
CA ALA A 3 3.60 10.69 -6.11
C ALA A 3 2.59 10.11 -5.11
N ASN A 4 2.48 8.79 -5.01
CA ASN A 4 1.47 8.05 -4.22
C ASN A 4 1.20 8.61 -2.79
N PHE A 5 -0.05 8.57 -2.30
CA PHE A 5 -0.38 8.84 -0.89
C PHE A 5 0.06 7.75 0.09
N SER A 6 0.58 6.62 -0.35
CA SER A 6 1.16 5.56 0.47
C SER A 6 2.68 5.52 0.29
N ALA A 7 3.43 5.34 1.39
CA ALA A 7 4.86 5.08 1.34
C ALA A 7 5.15 3.62 1.69
N VAL A 8 5.92 2.93 0.84
CA VAL A 8 6.48 1.63 1.18
C VAL A 8 7.58 1.85 2.23
N VAL A 9 7.48 1.06 3.30
CA VAL A 9 8.15 1.35 4.56
C VAL A 9 9.61 0.89 4.53
N GLN A 10 10.51 1.80 4.91
CA GLN A 10 11.89 1.50 5.28
C GLN A 10 11.97 0.40 6.35
N PRO A 11 13.10 -0.36 6.42
CA PRO A 11 14.35 -0.16 5.68
C PRO A 11 14.45 -0.87 4.33
N LEU A 12 13.47 -1.69 3.93
CA LEU A 12 13.64 -2.56 2.76
C LEU A 12 13.32 -1.89 1.42
N PHE A 13 12.40 -0.94 1.43
CA PHE A 13 12.03 -0.20 0.23
C PHE A 13 11.85 1.28 0.59
N TYR A 14 12.12 2.13 -0.40
CA TYR A 14 11.88 3.56 -0.32
C TYR A 14 11.23 4.00 -1.63
N VAL A 15 10.09 4.66 -1.52
CA VAL A 15 9.40 5.31 -2.63
C VAL A 15 9.08 6.74 -2.20
N GLU A 16 9.18 7.67 -3.14
CA GLU A 16 8.74 9.04 -2.89
C GLU A 16 7.21 9.06 -2.72
N SER A 17 6.73 9.78 -1.70
CA SER A 17 5.31 9.80 -1.33
C SER A 17 4.97 11.08 -0.57
N TRP A 18 3.74 11.57 -0.73
CA TRP A 18 3.24 12.72 0.03
C TRP A 18 3.11 12.46 1.53
N THR A 19 3.16 11.19 1.99
CA THR A 19 3.25 10.90 3.42
C THR A 19 4.55 11.40 4.06
N LEU A 20 5.61 11.59 3.27
CA LEU A 20 6.88 12.14 3.73
C LEU A 20 6.84 13.68 3.86
N PHE A 21 5.85 14.33 3.24
CA PHE A 21 5.68 15.78 3.18
C PHE A 21 4.34 16.21 3.81
N PRO A 22 4.17 16.03 5.14
CA PRO A 22 2.87 16.24 5.78
C PRO A 22 2.36 17.67 5.68
N LYS A 23 3.24 18.66 5.79
CA LYS A 23 2.85 20.08 5.75
C LYS A 23 2.34 20.46 4.36
N GLU A 24 3.00 19.95 3.32
CA GLU A 24 2.62 20.13 1.93
C GLU A 24 1.31 19.42 1.63
N ARG A 25 1.12 18.20 2.16
CA ARG A 25 -0.13 17.45 2.04
C ARG A 25 -1.30 18.17 2.72
N ASP A 26 -1.10 18.66 3.94
CA ASP A 26 -2.12 19.43 4.66
C ASP A 26 -2.44 20.74 3.93
N ARG A 27 -1.43 21.41 3.35
CA ARG A 27 -1.64 22.58 2.49
C ARG A 27 -2.46 22.25 1.24
N LEU A 28 -2.22 21.11 0.59
CA LEU A 28 -3.00 20.65 -0.56
C LEU A 28 -4.46 20.37 -0.17
N PHE A 29 -4.69 19.68 0.95
CA PHE A 29 -6.05 19.43 1.44
C PHE A 29 -6.76 20.72 1.80
N LYS A 30 -6.06 21.65 2.47
CA LYS A 30 -6.59 22.99 2.75
C LYS A 30 -6.97 23.73 1.48
N LEU A 31 -6.12 23.70 0.45
CA LEU A 31 -6.42 24.33 -0.84
C LEU A 31 -7.70 23.76 -1.48
N ILE A 32 -7.87 22.44 -1.45
CA ILE A 32 -9.06 21.77 -1.98
C ILE A 32 -10.30 22.19 -1.18
N ALA A 33 -10.22 22.17 0.16
CA ALA A 33 -11.32 22.60 1.02
C ALA A 33 -11.69 24.08 0.80
N ASP A 34 -10.69 24.96 0.77
CA ASP A 34 -10.88 26.41 0.59
C ASP A 34 -11.42 26.76 -0.81
N SER A 35 -11.21 25.88 -1.81
CA SER A 35 -11.73 26.08 -3.18
C SER A 35 -13.24 25.85 -3.30
N ASN A 36 -13.89 25.28 -2.28
CA ASN A 36 -15.30 24.87 -2.27
C ASN A 36 -15.67 23.95 -3.45
N ARG A 37 -14.70 23.17 -3.95
CA ARG A 37 -14.90 22.16 -5.01
C ARG A 37 -15.02 20.77 -4.41
N SER A 38 -16.13 20.11 -4.74
CA SER A 38 -16.37 18.70 -4.45
C SER A 38 -15.99 17.82 -5.65
N GLY A 39 -15.92 16.50 -5.45
CA GLY A 39 -15.67 15.55 -6.55
C GLY A 39 -14.19 15.36 -6.91
N VAL A 40 -13.24 15.77 -6.06
CA VAL A 40 -11.81 15.60 -6.36
C VAL A 40 -11.39 14.14 -6.18
N ILE A 41 -10.78 13.58 -7.22
CA ILE A 41 -10.11 12.28 -7.24
C ILE A 41 -8.68 12.51 -7.71
N PHE A 42 -7.73 11.77 -7.14
CA PHE A 42 -6.33 11.85 -7.50
C PHE A 42 -5.93 10.74 -8.49
N ILE A 43 -4.99 11.07 -9.36
CA ILE A 43 -4.28 10.13 -10.22
C ILE A 43 -2.79 10.22 -9.95
N SER A 44 -2.14 9.08 -9.79
CA SER A 44 -0.73 8.99 -9.44
C SER A 44 -0.01 7.88 -10.20
N GLY A 45 1.32 7.92 -10.10
CA GLY A 45 2.23 7.02 -10.80
C GLY A 45 3.56 6.88 -10.05
N ASP A 46 4.67 6.77 -10.78
CA ASP A 46 6.06 6.80 -10.26
C ASP A 46 6.51 5.59 -9.40
N VAL A 47 5.57 4.78 -8.91
CA VAL A 47 5.88 3.67 -7.98
C VAL A 47 6.03 2.28 -8.62
N HIS A 48 5.89 2.15 -9.94
CA HIS A 48 6.02 0.92 -10.73
C HIS A 48 5.04 -0.22 -10.37
N PHE A 49 4.00 0.07 -9.58
CA PHE A 49 2.84 -0.80 -9.38
C PHE A 49 1.53 -0.01 -9.50
N GLY A 50 0.43 -0.74 -9.67
CA GLY A 50 -0.92 -0.19 -9.62
C GLY A 50 -1.65 -0.54 -8.32
N GLU A 51 -2.37 0.42 -7.76
CA GLU A 51 -3.25 0.25 -6.60
C GLU A 51 -4.32 1.36 -6.55
N ILE A 52 -5.29 1.21 -5.64
CA ILE A 52 -6.26 2.25 -5.31
C ILE A 52 -6.17 2.52 -3.81
N THR A 53 -6.00 3.79 -3.45
CA THR A 53 -5.99 4.24 -2.06
C THR A 53 -7.16 5.19 -1.78
N ARG A 54 -7.52 5.31 -0.51
CA ARG A 54 -8.61 6.16 0.00
C ARG A 54 -8.18 6.82 1.30
N TYR A 55 -8.41 8.13 1.38
CA TYR A 55 -8.14 8.96 2.53
C TYR A 55 -9.36 9.79 2.96
N ASP A 56 -9.91 9.52 4.14
CA ASP A 56 -11.19 10.07 4.61
C ASP A 56 -11.04 11.33 5.47
N CYS A 57 -9.80 11.69 5.83
CA CYS A 57 -9.52 12.71 6.84
C CYS A 57 -8.92 13.99 6.25
N GLY A 58 -9.13 14.26 4.96
CA GLY A 58 -8.55 15.42 4.26
C GLY A 58 -9.50 16.61 4.12
N VAL A 59 -10.64 16.43 3.44
CA VAL A 59 -11.45 17.56 2.91
C VAL A 59 -12.97 17.42 3.13
N GLY A 60 -13.40 16.55 4.05
CA GLY A 60 -14.82 16.34 4.38
C GLY A 60 -15.54 15.24 3.58
N TYR A 61 -14.88 14.68 2.56
CA TYR A 61 -15.31 13.50 1.81
C TYR A 61 -14.10 12.56 1.54
N PRO A 62 -14.31 11.27 1.23
CA PRO A 62 -13.24 10.34 0.91
C PRO A 62 -12.47 10.77 -0.35
N LEU A 63 -11.18 11.03 -0.20
CA LEU A 63 -10.25 11.26 -1.30
C LEU A 63 -9.77 9.93 -1.84
N TYR A 64 -10.22 9.55 -3.02
CA TYR A 64 -9.70 8.39 -3.73
C TYR A 64 -8.49 8.77 -4.57
N GLU A 65 -7.53 7.87 -4.64
CA GLU A 65 -6.37 7.97 -5.50
C GLU A 65 -6.21 6.68 -6.29
N ILE A 66 -6.02 6.83 -7.59
CA ILE A 66 -5.79 5.71 -8.50
C ILE A 66 -4.34 5.80 -8.94
N THR A 67 -3.54 4.88 -8.43
CA THR A 67 -2.14 4.74 -8.81
C THR A 67 -2.04 3.74 -9.93
N SER A 68 -1.52 4.17 -11.07
CA SER A 68 -1.14 3.27 -12.15
C SER A 68 0.26 3.60 -12.61
N SER A 69 1.18 2.68 -12.36
CA SER A 69 2.59 2.81 -12.66
C SER A 69 3.11 1.42 -12.99
N GLY A 70 3.66 1.20 -14.17
CA GLY A 70 4.06 -0.14 -14.58
C GLY A 70 4.08 -0.40 -16.08
N LEU A 71 3.52 0.48 -16.91
CA LEU A 71 3.34 0.21 -18.34
C LEU A 71 4.64 -0.20 -19.05
N THR A 72 5.74 0.51 -18.77
CA THR A 72 7.08 0.19 -19.30
C THR A 72 7.99 -0.44 -18.25
N GLU A 73 7.89 -0.02 -16.99
CA GLU A 73 8.73 -0.48 -15.88
C GLU A 73 7.87 -0.93 -14.70
N ALA A 74 7.73 -2.24 -14.55
CA ALA A 74 6.87 -2.86 -13.53
C ALA A 74 7.71 -3.47 -12.41
N VAL A 75 7.29 -3.28 -11.15
CA VAL A 75 8.07 -3.70 -9.97
C VAL A 75 8.30 -5.21 -9.90
N GLU A 76 7.39 -6.05 -10.43
CA GLU A 76 7.61 -7.50 -10.51
C GLU A 76 8.71 -7.90 -11.49
N TYR A 77 9.08 -7.01 -12.43
CA TYR A 77 10.16 -7.23 -13.40
C TYR A 77 11.52 -6.73 -12.90
N ALA A 78 11.57 -6.04 -11.76
CA ALA A 78 12.82 -5.66 -11.10
C ALA A 78 13.57 -6.86 -10.47
N VAL A 79 12.94 -8.04 -10.43
CA VAL A 79 13.54 -9.30 -9.94
C VAL A 79 13.43 -10.39 -11.01
N PRO A 80 14.29 -11.43 -10.97
CA PRO A 80 14.16 -12.56 -11.88
C PRO A 80 12.74 -13.18 -11.84
N PRO A 81 12.19 -13.69 -12.96
CA PRO A 81 10.83 -14.23 -13.00
C PRO A 81 10.54 -15.31 -11.95
N SER A 82 11.53 -16.15 -11.65
CA SER A 82 11.48 -17.18 -10.61
C SER A 82 11.30 -16.63 -9.19
N MET A 83 11.58 -15.35 -8.97
CA MET A 83 11.52 -14.64 -7.69
C MET A 83 10.38 -13.60 -7.63
N SER A 84 9.60 -13.43 -8.70
CA SER A 84 8.48 -12.46 -8.75
C SER A 84 7.47 -12.63 -7.61
N PHE A 85 7.30 -13.85 -7.09
CA PHE A 85 6.44 -14.12 -5.93
C PHE A 85 6.91 -13.42 -4.65
N LEU A 86 8.21 -13.11 -4.50
CA LEU A 86 8.75 -12.37 -3.37
C LEU A 86 8.24 -10.93 -3.35
N VAL A 87 8.08 -10.30 -4.51
CA VAL A 87 7.49 -8.96 -4.63
C VAL A 87 6.03 -8.98 -4.16
N ARG A 88 5.27 -10.01 -4.55
CA ARG A 88 3.87 -10.17 -4.11
C ARG A 88 3.77 -10.45 -2.61
N LEU A 89 4.68 -11.26 -2.06
CA LEU A 89 4.78 -11.50 -0.62
C LEU A 89 5.14 -10.20 0.13
N ALA A 90 6.08 -9.42 -0.39
CA ALA A 90 6.44 -8.13 0.17
C ALA A 90 5.25 -7.17 0.18
N ALA A 91 4.47 -7.11 -0.91
CA ALA A 91 3.27 -6.29 -1.00
C ALA A 91 2.18 -6.69 0.03
N LEU A 92 2.10 -7.98 0.38
CA LEU A 92 1.18 -8.49 1.41
C LEU A 92 1.63 -8.10 2.83
N LEU A 93 2.94 -8.11 3.08
CA LEU A 93 3.52 -7.82 4.39
C LEU A 93 3.67 -6.31 4.64
N THR A 94 3.74 -5.50 3.59
CA THR A 94 3.76 -4.04 3.67
C THR A 94 2.46 -3.55 4.32
N PRO A 95 2.53 -2.75 5.39
CA PRO A 95 1.34 -2.19 6.03
C PRO A 95 0.68 -1.16 5.11
N ASN A 96 -0.65 -1.13 5.07
CA ASN A 96 -1.41 -0.29 4.14
C ASN A 96 -2.80 0.06 4.70
N THR A 97 -2.86 1.11 5.49
CA THR A 97 -4.12 1.58 6.09
C THR A 97 -5.05 2.27 5.10
N MET A 98 -4.53 2.81 4.00
CA MET A 98 -5.28 3.61 3.03
C MET A 98 -5.78 2.79 1.84
N ARG A 99 -5.25 1.59 1.60
CA ARG A 99 -5.59 0.79 0.42
C ARG A 99 -7.06 0.37 0.41
N VAL A 100 -7.69 0.52 -0.74
CA VAL A 100 -9.05 0.02 -0.99
C VAL A 100 -8.95 -1.46 -1.32
N PHE A 101 -9.63 -2.28 -0.51
CA PHE A 101 -9.72 -3.72 -0.74
C PHE A 101 -11.09 -4.03 -1.37
N GLY A 102 -11.07 -4.67 -2.53
CA GLY A 102 -12.27 -5.08 -3.26
C GLY A 102 -12.30 -6.58 -3.54
N LYS A 103 -13.49 -7.11 -3.85
CA LYS A 103 -13.67 -8.52 -4.23
C LYS A 103 -12.91 -8.91 -5.51
N HIS A 104 -12.63 -7.92 -6.36
CA HIS A 104 -11.99 -8.10 -7.67
C HIS A 104 -10.48 -7.83 -7.65
N CYS A 105 -9.85 -7.75 -6.48
CA CYS A 105 -8.39 -7.68 -6.42
C CYS A 105 -7.78 -9.00 -6.89
N ARG A 106 -6.97 -8.95 -7.95
CA ARG A 106 -6.26 -10.12 -8.50
C ARG A 106 -5.30 -10.76 -7.49
N TYR A 107 -4.72 -9.95 -6.60
CA TYR A 107 -3.85 -10.41 -5.52
C TYR A 107 -4.40 -10.00 -4.15
N LYS A 108 -4.11 -10.79 -3.11
CA LYS A 108 -4.56 -10.53 -1.72
C LYS A 108 -4.10 -9.19 -1.17
N SER A 109 -2.98 -8.65 -1.67
CA SER A 109 -2.48 -7.33 -1.30
C SER A 109 -3.26 -6.18 -1.92
N CYS A 110 -4.11 -6.42 -2.92
CA CYS A 110 -4.73 -5.42 -3.80
C CYS A 110 -3.72 -4.47 -4.49
N VAL A 111 -2.47 -4.93 -4.65
CA VAL A 111 -1.42 -4.27 -5.43
C VAL A 111 -1.13 -5.12 -6.64
N TYR A 112 -0.98 -4.49 -7.80
CA TYR A 112 -0.65 -5.15 -9.04
C TYR A 112 0.71 -4.66 -9.55
N GLY A 113 1.75 -5.50 -9.43
CA GLY A 113 3.13 -5.12 -9.75
C GLY A 113 3.59 -5.46 -11.15
N LYS A 114 2.69 -5.85 -12.06
CA LYS A 114 2.96 -6.13 -13.48
C LYS A 114 2.58 -4.93 -14.36
N PRO A 115 2.93 -4.94 -15.66
CA PRO A 115 2.51 -3.88 -16.57
C PRO A 115 1.02 -3.62 -16.54
N ASN A 116 0.67 -2.35 -16.36
CA ASN A 116 -0.69 -1.90 -16.10
C ASN A 116 -0.93 -0.47 -16.58
N PHE A 117 -2.20 -0.14 -16.72
CA PHE A 117 -2.69 1.22 -16.95
C PHE A 117 -3.97 1.47 -16.13
N GLY A 118 -4.30 2.74 -15.87
CA GLY A 118 -5.51 3.13 -15.14
C GLY A 118 -6.64 3.51 -16.09
N SER A 119 -7.88 3.26 -15.68
CA SER A 119 -9.09 3.72 -16.35
C SER A 119 -10.06 4.35 -15.35
N ILE A 120 -10.64 5.48 -15.73
CA ILE A 120 -11.73 6.15 -15.01
C ILE A 120 -12.88 6.28 -15.99
N GLU A 121 -14.03 5.75 -15.62
CA GLU A 121 -15.26 5.81 -16.38
C GLU A 121 -16.34 6.43 -15.49
N ILE A 122 -17.08 7.40 -16.02
CA ILE A 122 -18.17 8.08 -15.31
C ILE A 122 -19.43 7.85 -16.11
N ASP A 123 -20.38 7.13 -15.51
CA ASP A 123 -21.70 6.92 -16.09
C ASP A 123 -22.63 8.04 -15.59
N TRP A 124 -22.79 9.06 -16.42
CA TRP A 124 -23.65 10.22 -16.13
C TRP A 124 -25.14 9.92 -16.26
N ASP A 125 -25.51 8.84 -16.96
CA ASP A 125 -26.90 8.45 -17.18
C ASP A 125 -27.42 7.53 -16.07
N ALA A 126 -26.51 6.91 -15.30
CA ALA A 126 -26.85 6.11 -14.12
C ALA A 126 -27.46 6.94 -12.98
N ASN A 127 -28.40 6.32 -12.25
CA ASN A 127 -28.97 6.86 -11.01
C ASN A 127 -28.87 5.81 -9.88
N PRO A 128 -27.96 5.99 -8.90
CA PRO A 128 -27.04 7.12 -8.71
C PRO A 128 -25.86 7.12 -9.71
N VAL A 129 -25.26 8.30 -9.96
CA VAL A 129 -24.07 8.45 -10.81
C VAL A 129 -22.88 7.71 -10.18
N VAL A 130 -22.28 6.80 -10.95
CA VAL A 130 -21.17 5.95 -10.51
C VAL A 130 -19.90 6.33 -11.28
N ILE A 131 -18.82 6.53 -10.53
CA ILE A 131 -17.47 6.64 -11.04
C ILE A 131 -16.79 5.29 -10.84
N LYS A 132 -16.51 4.62 -11.96
CA LYS A 132 -15.80 3.36 -11.99
C LYS A 132 -14.32 3.63 -12.20
N THR A 133 -13.51 3.21 -11.24
CA THR A 133 -12.05 3.40 -11.25
C THR A 133 -11.39 2.03 -11.24
N GLU A 134 -10.50 1.78 -12.18
CA GLU A 134 -9.82 0.49 -12.32
C GLU A 134 -8.36 0.67 -12.66
N VAL A 135 -7.54 -0.24 -12.16
CA VAL A 135 -6.25 -0.55 -12.76
C VAL A 135 -6.47 -1.79 -13.61
N ARG A 136 -5.92 -1.80 -14.82
CA ARG A 136 -6.05 -2.87 -15.81
C ARG A 136 -4.68 -3.41 -16.20
N ASP A 137 -4.62 -4.69 -16.53
CA ASP A 137 -3.43 -5.25 -17.18
C ASP A 137 -3.35 -4.85 -18.66
N VAL A 138 -2.26 -5.24 -19.34
CA VAL A 138 -2.02 -4.92 -20.76
C VAL A 138 -3.04 -5.53 -21.72
N LEU A 139 -3.85 -6.49 -21.29
CA LEU A 139 -4.94 -7.07 -22.08
C LEU A 139 -6.25 -6.31 -21.89
N GLY A 140 -6.28 -5.34 -20.97
CA GLY A 140 -7.45 -4.55 -20.62
C GLY A 140 -8.30 -5.14 -19.51
N GLU A 141 -7.89 -6.26 -18.89
CA GLU A 141 -8.63 -6.91 -17.82
C GLU A 141 -8.42 -6.18 -16.49
N PRO A 142 -9.49 -5.91 -15.71
CA PRO A 142 -9.37 -5.24 -14.42
C PRO A 142 -8.60 -6.12 -13.42
N VAL A 143 -7.60 -5.53 -12.76
CA VAL A 143 -6.75 -6.18 -11.73
C VAL A 143 -7.11 -5.74 -10.32
N THR A 144 -7.64 -4.52 -10.19
CA THR A 144 -8.23 -3.93 -8.99
C THR A 144 -9.13 -2.79 -9.42
N GLY A 145 -10.16 -2.50 -8.63
CA GLY A 145 -11.11 -1.45 -8.96
C GLY A 145 -11.93 -1.00 -7.76
N ALA A 146 -12.46 0.21 -7.86
CA ALA A 146 -13.40 0.79 -6.92
C ALA A 146 -14.54 1.47 -7.68
N TYR A 147 -15.77 1.25 -7.19
CA TYR A 147 -16.98 1.92 -7.64
C TYR A 147 -17.31 2.98 -6.61
N ILE A 148 -17.33 4.24 -7.04
CA ILE A 148 -17.47 5.41 -6.17
C ILE A 148 -18.75 6.13 -6.58
N LEU A 149 -19.65 6.38 -5.64
CA LEU A 149 -20.82 7.21 -5.93
C LEU A 149 -20.37 8.67 -6.00
N LEU A 150 -20.80 9.41 -7.03
CA LEU A 150 -20.49 10.85 -7.13
C LEU A 150 -21.05 11.63 -5.93
N SER A 151 -22.18 11.17 -5.37
CA SER A 151 -22.77 11.72 -4.14
C SER A 151 -21.86 11.58 -2.92
N ASP A 152 -21.02 10.54 -2.86
CA ASP A 152 -20.10 10.32 -1.73
C ASP A 152 -18.91 11.28 -1.78
N LEU A 153 -18.65 11.92 -2.94
CA LEU A 153 -17.58 12.88 -3.14
C LEU A 153 -18.04 14.34 -2.95
N GLN A 154 -19.23 14.53 -2.41
CA GLN A 154 -19.74 15.84 -2.05
C GLN A 154 -19.29 16.21 -0.64
N SER A 155 -18.81 17.43 -0.45
CA SER A 155 -18.37 17.91 0.85
C SER A 155 -19.55 18.04 1.81
N ASP A 156 -19.64 17.14 2.78
CA ASP A 156 -20.43 17.38 3.98
C ASP A 156 -19.62 18.32 4.89
N VAL A 157 -20.00 19.60 4.92
CA VAL A 157 -19.41 20.61 5.83
C VAL A 157 -19.52 20.18 7.32
N ILE A 158 -20.34 19.16 7.64
CA ILE A 158 -20.71 18.74 9.00
C ILE A 158 -20.18 17.34 9.36
N ARG A 159 -18.99 16.95 8.89
CA ARG A 159 -18.30 15.74 9.40
C ARG A 159 -16.97 16.06 10.08
N GLU A 160 -16.98 17.02 11.01
CA GLU A 160 -16.01 16.99 12.11
C GLU A 160 -16.32 15.80 13.03
N LYS A 161 -15.83 14.62 12.65
CA LYS A 161 -15.80 13.48 13.56
C LYS A 161 -14.77 13.77 14.64
N ASN A 162 -15.23 13.91 15.89
CA ASN A 162 -14.42 13.81 17.11
C ASN A 162 -13.20 12.88 16.87
N LEU A 163 -12.05 13.52 16.68
CA LEU A 163 -10.77 12.85 16.44
C LEU A 163 -10.32 12.31 17.79
N ASN A 164 -10.65 11.05 18.06
CA ASN A 164 -10.01 10.32 19.16
C ASN A 164 -8.55 10.13 18.78
N VAL A 165 -7.72 11.08 19.20
CA VAL A 165 -6.27 11.09 19.07
C VAL A 165 -5.74 9.78 19.66
N GLY A 166 -5.01 9.00 18.86
CA GLY A 166 -4.30 7.79 19.34
C GLY A 166 -4.84 6.43 18.92
N LYS A 167 -5.99 6.32 18.23
CA LYS A 167 -6.44 5.04 17.63
C LYS A 167 -6.19 5.01 16.12
N ILE A 168 -5.57 3.92 15.63
CA ILE A 168 -5.39 3.67 14.18
C ILE A 168 -6.76 3.65 13.52
N ARG A 169 -6.95 4.50 12.50
CA ARG A 169 -8.18 4.56 11.70
C ARG A 169 -7.84 4.17 10.27
N ARG A 170 -8.50 3.12 9.78
CA ARG A 170 -8.46 2.74 8.36
C ARG A 170 -8.85 3.97 7.52
N HIS A 171 -8.14 4.20 6.42
CA HIS A 171 -8.29 5.36 5.54
C HIS A 171 -7.98 6.73 6.16
N CYS A 172 -7.34 6.79 7.34
CA CYS A 172 -6.98 8.08 7.96
C CYS A 172 -5.59 8.13 8.58
N SER A 173 -5.04 6.99 9.01
CA SER A 173 -3.69 6.93 9.59
C SER A 173 -2.68 6.57 8.51
N PRO A 174 -1.75 7.45 8.10
CA PRO A 174 -0.64 7.10 7.19
C PRO A 174 0.24 5.95 7.72
N GLU A 175 0.97 5.25 6.86
CA GLU A 175 1.83 4.13 7.24
C GLU A 175 2.91 4.53 8.26
N ARG A 176 3.42 5.76 8.16
CA ARG A 176 4.43 6.31 9.07
C ARG A 176 3.96 6.45 10.52
N ASP A 177 2.65 6.62 10.71
CA ASP A 177 2.00 6.88 12.01
C ASP A 177 1.54 5.57 12.66
N LEU A 178 1.81 4.42 12.02
CA LEU A 178 1.50 3.11 12.56
C LEU A 178 2.45 2.71 13.70
N PRO A 179 1.99 1.87 14.65
CA PRO A 179 2.85 1.31 15.69
C PRO A 179 4.07 0.60 15.10
N TRP A 180 5.19 0.68 15.79
CA TRP A 180 6.48 0.19 15.31
C TRP A 180 6.43 -1.25 14.77
N LEU A 181 5.77 -2.16 15.47
CA LEU A 181 5.63 -3.58 15.05
C LEU A 181 4.86 -3.74 13.73
N VAL A 182 3.79 -2.98 13.54
CA VAL A 182 2.97 -3.04 12.32
C VAL A 182 3.72 -2.40 11.17
N ARG A 183 4.33 -1.24 11.42
CA ARG A 183 5.14 -0.49 10.47
C ARG A 183 6.30 -1.33 9.91
N HIS A 184 7.01 -2.05 10.77
CA HIS A 184 8.19 -2.84 10.40
C HIS A 184 7.91 -4.33 10.17
N ARG A 185 6.64 -4.75 10.03
CA ARG A 185 6.26 -6.15 9.87
C ARG A 185 7.01 -6.87 8.74
N LEU A 186 7.14 -6.21 7.59
CA LEU A 186 7.89 -6.72 6.45
C LEU A 186 9.37 -6.93 6.81
N ALA A 187 10.01 -5.94 7.42
CA ALA A 187 11.41 -6.01 7.84
C ALA A 187 11.64 -7.09 8.90
N ALA A 188 10.78 -7.14 9.91
CA ALA A 188 10.82 -8.18 10.94
C ALA A 188 10.69 -9.58 10.34
N SER A 189 9.80 -9.75 9.35
CA SER A 189 9.63 -11.02 8.64
C SER A 189 10.88 -11.38 7.84
N PHE A 190 11.44 -10.43 7.09
CA PHE A 190 12.65 -10.63 6.29
C PHE A 190 13.85 -11.02 7.15
N TYR A 191 14.16 -10.22 8.19
CA TYR A 191 15.27 -10.51 9.08
C TYR A 191 15.05 -11.80 9.86
N GLY A 192 13.82 -12.10 10.30
CA GLY A 192 13.48 -13.35 10.97
C GLY A 192 13.73 -14.59 10.11
N MET A 193 13.42 -14.52 8.82
CA MET A 193 13.68 -15.61 7.86
C MET A 193 15.18 -15.88 7.67
N ILE A 194 16.06 -14.92 7.94
CA ILE A 194 17.51 -15.06 7.84
C ILE A 194 18.11 -15.48 9.19
N THR A 195 17.73 -14.81 10.27
CA THR A 195 18.37 -14.99 11.59
C THR A 195 17.95 -16.28 12.28
N VAL A 196 16.68 -16.70 12.16
CA VAL A 196 16.20 -17.91 12.84
C VAL A 196 16.90 -19.17 12.31
N PRO A 197 16.99 -19.43 10.99
CA PRO A 197 17.72 -20.59 10.48
C PRO A 197 19.21 -20.54 10.82
N LEU A 198 19.83 -19.37 10.79
CA LEU A 198 21.24 -19.20 11.12
C LEU A 198 21.52 -19.56 12.58
N VAL A 199 20.69 -19.08 13.51
CA VAL A 199 20.80 -19.42 14.93
C VAL A 199 20.57 -20.91 15.15
N LEU A 200 19.56 -21.51 14.50
CA LEU A 200 19.31 -22.95 14.59
C LEU A 200 20.47 -23.79 14.03
N ALA A 201 21.10 -23.35 12.94
CA ALA A 201 22.27 -24.03 12.39
C ALA A 201 23.48 -23.92 13.33
N LEU A 202 23.73 -22.73 13.91
CA LEU A 202 24.81 -22.52 14.86
C LEU A 202 24.61 -23.31 16.17
N THR A 203 23.39 -23.37 16.70
CA THR A 203 23.08 -24.16 17.90
C THR A 203 23.22 -25.66 17.63
N LEU A 204 22.80 -26.13 16.45
CA LEU A 204 23.00 -27.52 16.03
C LEU A 204 24.49 -27.86 15.88
N LEU A 205 25.28 -26.97 15.26
CA LEU A 205 26.74 -27.15 15.12
C LEU A 205 27.44 -27.20 16.48
N LEU A 206 27.09 -26.30 17.41
CA LEU A 206 27.60 -26.32 18.78
C LEU A 206 27.20 -27.62 19.51
N PHE A 207 25.96 -28.06 19.35
CA PHE A 207 25.50 -29.33 19.92
C PHE A 207 26.29 -30.52 19.38
N LEU A 208 26.49 -30.61 18.05
CA LEU A 208 27.29 -31.66 17.43
C LEU A 208 28.76 -31.61 17.87
N ALA A 209 29.37 -30.43 17.95
CA ALA A 209 30.74 -30.26 18.42
C ALA A 209 30.90 -30.73 19.87
N THR A 210 29.97 -30.39 20.76
CA THR A 210 30.00 -30.85 22.17
C THR A 210 29.74 -32.36 22.29
N ALA A 211 28.90 -32.94 21.44
CA ALA A 211 28.68 -34.38 21.39
C ALA A 211 29.93 -35.14 20.93
N VAL A 212 30.58 -34.68 19.86
CA VAL A 212 31.86 -35.24 19.38
C VAL A 212 32.95 -35.10 20.43
N TYR A 213 33.09 -33.93 21.06
CA TYR A 213 34.04 -33.74 22.15
C TYR A 213 33.80 -34.73 23.30
N LYS A 214 32.55 -34.89 23.75
CA LYS A 214 32.22 -35.88 24.79
C LYS A 214 32.48 -37.32 24.35
N PHE A 215 32.29 -37.66 23.08
CA PHE A 215 32.57 -39.00 22.56
C PHE A 215 34.07 -39.28 22.46
N CYS A 216 34.86 -38.32 21.97
CA CYS A 216 36.32 -38.47 21.79
C CYS A 216 37.11 -38.35 23.10
N PHE A 217 36.61 -37.59 24.09
CA PHE A 217 37.33 -37.29 25.33
C PHE A 217 36.70 -37.89 26.59
N ARG A 218 35.63 -38.69 26.48
CA ARG A 218 35.25 -39.63 27.54
C ARG A 218 36.22 -40.82 27.52
N LYS A 219 37.22 -40.77 28.39
CA LYS A 219 37.80 -41.97 29.04
C LYS A 219 36.95 -42.36 30.23
#